data_AF-A0AA95KP36-F1
#
_entry.id   AF-A0AA95KP36-F1
#
_cell.length_a   1.000
_cell.length_b   1.000
_cell.length_c   1.000
_cell.angle_alpha   90.00
_cell.angle_beta   90.00
_cell.angle_gamma   90.00
#
_symmetry.space_group_name_H-M   'P 1'
#
loop_
_entity.id
_entity.type
_entity.pdbx_description
1 polymer ?
#
loop_
_entity_poly.entity_id
_entity_poly.type
_entity_poly.pdbx_seq_one_letter_code
_entity_poly.pdbx_strand_id
1 'polypeptide(L)'
;MNSGFVFLASRKLPECVPATEEETGAPPIEADTVQIVQVLPAASNIGFHDVAPMTLSTINGETFSSWTYFQSLVKDGSQKTIVLENETSYQVVINRQLAEKEHDALLEKYRIPNTQPDDPAEEEAEP
;
A
#
# COMPACT_ATOMS: atom_id res chain seq x y z
N MET A 1 8.96 -6.25 2.84
CA MET A 1 9.07 -5.82 4.24
C MET A 1 7.72 -5.26 4.68
N ASN A 2 6.93 -6.07 5.39
CA ASN A 2 5.59 -5.71 5.82
C ASN A 2 5.55 -5.91 7.33
N SER A 3 5.39 -4.85 8.11
CA SER A 3 5.41 -4.87 9.59
C SER A 3 4.13 -5.44 10.19
N GLY A 4 3.62 -6.52 9.59
CA GLY A 4 2.31 -7.11 9.84
C GLY A 4 1.13 -6.41 9.14
N PHE A 5 1.32 -5.29 8.45
CA PHE A 5 0.22 -4.67 7.68
C PHE A 5 0.03 -5.40 6.35
N VAL A 6 -1.23 -5.73 6.05
CA VAL A 6 -1.65 -6.32 4.78
C VAL A 6 -2.31 -5.23 3.96
N PHE A 7 -1.78 -4.99 2.77
CA PHE A 7 -2.26 -3.97 1.84
C PHE A 7 -3.02 -4.62 0.68
N LEU A 8 -4.12 -4.00 0.27
CA LEU A 8 -4.83 -4.30 -0.96
C LEU A 8 -4.80 -3.07 -1.85
N ALA A 9 -4.37 -3.24 -3.09
CA ALA A 9 -4.52 -2.23 -4.13
C ALA A 9 -5.71 -2.58 -5.01
N SER A 10 -6.55 -1.59 -5.28
CA SER A 10 -7.70 -1.70 -6.18
C SER A 10 -7.66 -0.56 -7.18
N ARG A 11 -7.84 -0.87 -8.47
CA ARG A 11 -7.89 0.15 -9.52
C ARG A 11 -9.13 1.03 -9.33
N LYS A 12 -8.93 2.34 -9.21
CA LYS A 12 -10.02 3.32 -9.24
C LYS A 12 -10.49 3.44 -10.68
N LEU A 13 -11.68 2.92 -10.96
CA LEU A 13 -12.32 3.16 -12.24
C LEU A 13 -12.56 4.67 -12.38
N PRO A 14 -12.33 5.25 -13.56
CA PRO A 14 -12.73 6.63 -13.80
C PRO A 14 -14.22 6.76 -13.50
N GLU A 15 -14.58 7.77 -12.71
CA GLU A 15 -15.98 8.13 -12.55
C GLU A 15 -16.55 8.38 -13.94
N CYS A 16 -17.70 7.76 -14.25
CA CYS A 16 -18.34 7.91 -15.54
C CYS A 16 -18.88 9.35 -15.62
N VAL A 17 -18.05 10.26 -16.12
CA VAL A 17 -18.45 11.65 -16.32
C VAL A 17 -19.39 11.66 -17.53
N PRO A 18 -20.67 12.06 -17.38
CA PRO A 18 -21.54 12.22 -18.53
C PRO A 18 -20.91 13.27 -19.46
N ALA A 19 -20.98 13.02 -20.76
CA ALA A 19 -20.40 13.89 -21.78
C ALA A 19 -21.08 15.28 -21.78
N THR A 20 -20.61 16.16 -20.91
CA THR A 20 -20.84 17.60 -20.98
C THR A 20 -19.49 18.25 -21.19
N GLU A 21 -19.28 18.62 -22.45
CA GLU A 21 -18.34 19.59 -23.02
C GLU A 21 -17.42 20.28 -21.99
N GLU A 22 -16.16 19.87 -21.89
CA GLU A 22 -15.01 20.58 -22.46
C GLU A 22 -13.75 19.69 -22.38
N GLU A 23 -13.04 19.68 -23.49
CA GLU A 23 -11.92 18.82 -23.82
C GLU A 23 -10.67 19.21 -23.00
N THR A 24 -10.21 18.32 -22.12
CA THR A 24 -8.77 18.18 -21.88
C THR A 24 -8.43 16.72 -22.14
N GLY A 25 -7.92 16.44 -23.34
CA GLY A 25 -7.68 15.09 -23.88
C GLY A 25 -6.55 14.32 -23.19
N ALA A 26 -6.55 14.22 -21.87
CA ALA A 26 -5.81 13.19 -21.15
C ALA A 26 -6.80 12.07 -20.82
N PRO A 27 -6.51 10.80 -21.19
CA PRO A 27 -7.29 9.69 -20.66
C PRO A 27 -7.25 9.76 -19.13
N PRO A 28 -8.34 9.42 -18.43
CA PRO A 28 -8.32 9.40 -16.98
C PRO A 28 -7.17 8.50 -16.53
N ILE A 29 -6.20 9.10 -15.84
CA ILE A 29 -5.03 8.39 -15.34
C ILE A 29 -5.57 7.35 -14.36
N GLU A 30 -5.37 6.06 -14.68
CA GLU A 30 -5.73 4.98 -13.78
C GLU A 30 -5.03 5.22 -12.45
N ALA A 31 -5.81 5.45 -11.39
CA ALA A 31 -5.29 5.67 -10.06
C ALA A 31 -5.57 4.44 -9.20
N ASP A 32 -4.57 3.90 -8.53
CA ASP A 32 -4.79 2.81 -7.58
C ASP A 32 -5.15 3.38 -6.21
N THR A 33 -6.18 2.81 -5.59
CA THR A 33 -6.49 3.03 -4.17
C THR A 33 -5.81 1.92 -3.37
N VAL A 34 -5.02 2.28 -2.37
CA VAL A 34 -4.35 1.33 -1.48
C VAL A 34 -5.01 1.36 -0.11
N GLN A 35 -5.31 0.20 0.44
CA GLN A 35 -6.02 0.05 1.71
C GLN A 35 -5.31 -0.96 2.63
N ILE A 36 -5.22 -0.65 3.91
CA ILE A 36 -4.89 -1.62 4.95
C ILE A 36 -6.15 -2.46 5.20
N VAL A 37 -6.09 -3.75 4.84
CA VAL A 37 -7.23 -4.68 5.01
C VAL A 37 -7.10 -5.52 6.27
N GLN A 38 -5.88 -5.70 6.79
CA GLN A 38 -5.63 -6.47 7.99
C GLN A 38 -4.30 -6.05 8.64
N VAL A 39 -4.22 -6.19 9.97
CA VAL A 39 -2.98 -6.04 10.74
C VAL A 39 -2.70 -7.35 11.47
N LEU A 40 -1.61 -8.02 11.11
CA LEU A 40 -1.10 -9.22 11.74
C LEU A 40 -0.36 -8.86 13.03
N PRO A 41 -0.81 -9.33 14.21
CA PRO A 41 -0.21 -8.94 15.48
C PRO A 41 1.30 -9.21 15.58
N ALA A 42 2.05 -8.12 15.76
CA ALA A 42 3.50 -8.08 15.89
C ALA A 42 3.92 -7.09 16.97
N ALA A 43 5.15 -7.19 17.48
CA ALA A 43 5.66 -6.16 18.39
C ALA A 43 5.86 -4.82 17.66
N SER A 44 6.09 -4.84 16.34
CA SER A 44 6.17 -3.64 15.51
C SER A 44 4.86 -2.85 15.32
N ASN A 45 3.70 -3.40 15.68
CA ASN A 45 2.39 -2.78 15.41
C ASN A 45 1.43 -2.75 16.59
N ILE A 46 1.97 -2.84 17.81
CA ILE A 46 1.19 -2.72 19.05
C ILE A 46 0.40 -1.41 19.04
N GLY A 47 -0.91 -1.49 19.26
CA GLY A 47 -1.81 -0.35 19.29
C GLY A 47 -2.47 0.01 17.95
N PHE A 48 -2.12 -0.68 16.85
CA PHE A 48 -2.72 -0.46 15.52
C PHE A 48 -3.62 -1.61 15.04
N HIS A 49 -4.02 -2.52 15.93
CA HIS A 49 -4.79 -3.72 15.55
C HIS A 49 -6.17 -3.41 14.96
N ASP A 50 -6.79 -2.30 15.39
CA ASP A 50 -8.14 -1.90 14.99
C ASP A 50 -8.15 -0.87 13.84
N VAL A 51 -7.00 -0.60 13.22
CA VAL A 51 -6.92 0.38 12.13
C VAL A 51 -7.52 -0.13 10.82
N ALA A 52 -7.58 -1.45 10.63
CA ALA A 52 -8.18 -2.02 9.43
C ALA A 52 -9.72 -2.02 9.55
N PRO A 53 -10.47 -1.65 8.50
CA PRO A 53 -10.00 -1.16 7.20
C PRO A 53 -9.61 0.33 7.20
N MET A 54 -8.49 0.68 6.56
CA MET A 54 -8.08 2.08 6.36
C MET A 54 -7.55 2.32 4.95
N THR A 55 -8.22 3.20 4.21
CA THR A 55 -7.75 3.68 2.90
C THR A 55 -6.64 4.71 3.09
N LEU A 56 -5.55 4.54 2.36
CA LEU A 56 -4.37 5.39 2.46
C LEU A 56 -4.43 6.51 1.42
N SER A 57 -3.97 7.69 1.83
CA SER A 57 -3.90 8.90 1.01
C SER A 57 -2.47 9.35 0.81
N THR A 58 -1.64 9.28 1.86
CA THR A 58 -0.22 9.65 1.77
C THR A 58 0.68 8.67 2.51
N ILE A 59 1.94 8.65 2.10
CA ILE A 59 3.05 7.98 2.77
C ILE A 59 4.18 8.99 2.98
N ASN A 60 4.61 9.19 4.23
CA ASN A 60 5.60 10.21 4.61
C ASN A 60 5.24 11.63 4.12
N GLY A 61 3.95 11.94 4.00
CA GLY A 61 3.44 13.22 3.49
C GLY A 61 3.38 13.31 1.96
N GLU A 62 3.76 12.26 1.24
CA GLU A 62 3.71 12.19 -0.22
C GLU A 62 2.49 11.41 -0.70
N THR A 63 1.75 11.98 -1.66
CA THR A 63 0.64 11.31 -2.33
C THR A 63 1.16 10.30 -3.35
N PHE A 64 0.42 9.21 -3.56
CA PHE A 64 0.72 8.23 -4.58
C PHE A 64 -0.52 7.98 -5.46
N SER A 65 -0.28 7.64 -6.72
CA SER A 65 -1.34 7.37 -7.70
C SER A 65 -1.31 5.95 -8.26
N SER A 66 -0.29 5.15 -7.97
CA SER A 66 -0.20 3.75 -8.42
C SER A 66 0.33 2.84 -7.33
N TRP A 67 -0.01 1.56 -7.42
CA TRP A 67 0.51 0.53 -6.54
C TRP A 67 2.04 0.43 -6.62
N THR A 68 2.60 0.50 -7.83
CA THR A 68 4.06 0.46 -8.03
C THR A 68 4.74 1.65 -7.35
N TYR A 69 4.14 2.84 -7.39
CA TYR A 69 4.68 4.01 -6.70
C TYR A 69 4.54 3.91 -5.18
N PHE A 70 3.41 3.41 -4.69
CA PHE A 70 3.27 3.08 -3.28
C PHE A 70 4.36 2.11 -2.81
N GLN A 71 4.62 1.04 -3.56
CA GLN A 71 5.66 0.07 -3.23
C GLN A 71 7.06 0.68 -3.24
N SER A 72 7.37 1.59 -4.18
CA SER A 72 8.68 2.25 -4.21
C SER A 72 8.89 3.13 -2.97
N LEU A 73 7.87 3.86 -2.52
CA LEU A 73 7.91 4.69 -1.31
C LEU A 73 8.05 3.83 -0.05
N VAL A 74 7.38 2.67 0.01
CA VAL A 74 7.53 1.70 1.13
C VAL A 74 8.92 1.04 1.12
N LYS A 75 9.54 0.85 -0.05
CA LYS A 75 10.88 0.27 -0.18
C LYS A 75 12.00 1.30 -0.01
N ASP A 76 11.72 2.59 -0.19
CA ASP A 76 12.70 3.65 -0.01
C ASP A 76 13.17 3.71 1.46
N GLY A 77 14.36 3.16 1.71
CA GLY A 77 15.01 3.07 3.01
C GLY A 77 15.58 4.39 3.54
N SER A 78 15.35 5.52 2.86
CA SER A 78 15.86 6.84 3.27
C SER A 78 15.41 7.25 4.68
N GLN A 79 14.20 6.85 5.09
CA GLN A 79 13.60 7.20 6.38
C GLN A 79 13.63 6.04 7.37
N LYS A 80 13.85 6.33 8.66
CA LYS A 80 13.82 5.34 9.76
C LYS A 80 12.40 4.86 10.09
N THR A 81 11.40 5.61 9.67
CA THR A 81 10.00 5.43 10.00
C THR A 81 9.18 5.65 8.75
N ILE A 82 8.09 4.89 8.60
CA ILE A 82 7.10 5.09 7.55
C ILE A 82 5.83 5.62 8.22
N VAL A 83 5.31 6.76 7.76
CA VAL A 83 4.06 7.34 8.22
C VAL A 83 3.01 7.14 7.14
N LEU A 84 1.97 6.37 7.43
CA LEU A 84 0.83 6.16 6.54
C LEU A 84 -0.33 7.03 7.03
N GLU A 85 -0.98 7.78 6.15
CA GLU A 85 -2.09 8.67 6.52
C GLU A 85 -3.32 8.43 5.64
N ASN A 86 -4.52 8.61 6.19
CA ASN A 86 -5.78 8.60 5.43
C ASN A 86 -6.34 10.02 5.22
N GLU A 87 -7.46 10.14 4.52
CA GLU A 87 -8.12 11.43 4.22
C GLU A 87 -8.60 12.18 5.47
N THR A 88 -8.74 11.50 6.61
CA THR A 88 -9.15 12.09 7.89
C THR A 88 -7.96 12.46 8.78
N SER A 89 -6.74 12.50 8.22
CA SER A 89 -5.48 12.77 8.95
C SER A 89 -5.16 11.80 10.09
N TYR A 90 -5.75 10.60 10.07
CA TYR A 90 -5.36 9.52 10.98
C TYR A 90 -4.06 8.91 10.48
N GLN A 91 -3.08 8.74 11.37
CA GLN A 91 -1.74 8.29 11.02
C GLN A 91 -1.38 6.95 11.66
N VAL A 92 -0.77 6.07 10.87
CA VAL A 92 -0.10 4.85 11.31
C VAL A 92 1.39 5.03 11.13
N VAL A 93 2.15 4.82 12.21
CA VAL A 93 3.60 5.04 12.23
C VAL A 93 4.30 3.69 12.38
N ILE A 94 5.12 3.34 11.38
CA ILE A 94 5.84 2.07 11.30
C ILE A 94 7.31 2.31 11.55
N ASN A 95 7.87 1.66 12.57
CA ASN A 95 9.32 1.63 12.78
C ASN A 95 9.97 0.65 11.79
N ARG A 96 10.77 1.16 10.85
CA ARG A 96 11.38 0.34 9.79
C ARG A 96 12.33 -0.70 10.38
N GLN A 97 13.30 -0.29 11.19
CA GLN A 97 14.30 -1.22 11.75
C GLN A 97 13.66 -2.39 12.52
N LEU A 98 12.62 -2.12 13.29
CA LEU A 98 11.91 -3.16 14.03
C LEU A 98 11.12 -4.08 13.09
N ALA A 99 10.43 -3.52 12.11
CA ALA A 99 9.69 -4.28 11.11
C ALA A 99 10.59 -5.18 10.24
N GLU A 100 11.81 -4.74 9.94
CA GLU A 100 12.81 -5.50 9.18
C GLU A 100 13.27 -6.70 9.99
N LYS A 101 13.59 -6.46 11.26
CA LYS A 101 14.05 -7.49 12.20
C LYS A 101 12.99 -8.56 12.46
N GLU A 102 11.71 -8.20 12.44
CA GLU A 102 10.59 -9.11 12.72
C GLU A 102 10.02 -9.77 11.46
N HIS A 103 10.46 -9.37 10.26
CA HIS A 103 9.83 -9.76 9.00
C HIS A 103 9.76 -11.28 8.82
N ASP A 104 10.90 -11.97 8.88
CA ASP A 104 10.97 -13.41 8.65
C ASP A 104 10.19 -14.19 9.71
N ALA A 105 10.29 -13.76 10.98
CA ALA A 105 9.56 -14.37 12.09
C ALA A 105 8.03 -14.22 11.93
N LEU A 106 7.56 -13.10 11.38
CA LEU A 106 6.15 -12.89 11.08
C LEU A 106 5.68 -13.78 9.93
N LEU A 107 6.45 -13.88 8.84
CA LEU A 107 6.11 -14.75 7.72
C LEU A 107 5.98 -16.21 8.17
N GLU A 108 6.93 -16.69 8.98
CA GLU A 108 6.88 -18.05 9.53
C GLU A 108 5.66 -18.25 10.45
N LYS A 109 5.45 -17.33 11.41
CA LYS A 109 4.35 -17.39 12.39
C LYS A 109 2.98 -17.48 11.71
N TYR A 110 2.78 -16.71 10.63
CA TYR A 110 1.52 -16.66 9.90
C TYR A 110 1.48 -17.59 8.68
N ARG A 111 2.53 -18.39 8.46
CA ARG A 111 2.68 -19.31 7.32
C ARG A 111 2.46 -18.62 5.96
N ILE A 112 2.95 -17.40 5.84
CA ILE A 112 2.90 -16.63 4.60
C ILE A 112 4.05 -17.10 3.71
N PRO A 113 3.78 -17.60 2.49
CA PRO A 113 4.83 -17.97 1.57
C PRO A 113 5.66 -16.75 1.18
N ASN A 114 6.98 -16.89 1.15
CA ASN A 114 7.92 -15.80 0.85
C ASN A 114 8.00 -15.46 -0.66
N THR A 115 7.03 -15.90 -1.45
CA THR A 115 6.83 -15.44 -2.82
C THR A 115 6.32 -14.01 -2.75
N GLN A 116 7.22 -13.05 -2.95
CA GLN A 116 6.86 -11.71 -3.36
C GLN A 116 5.83 -11.85 -4.50
N PRO A 117 4.67 -11.17 -4.47
CA PRO A 117 3.70 -11.32 -5.54
C PRO A 117 4.41 -11.02 -6.86
N ASP A 118 4.38 -11.99 -7.77
CA ASP A 118 4.82 -11.79 -9.15
C ASP A 118 4.17 -10.50 -9.66
N ASP A 119 5.00 -9.64 -10.24
CA ASP A 119 4.55 -8.43 -10.90
C ASP A 119 3.42 -8.83 -11.89
N PRO A 120 2.24 -8.19 -11.89
CA PRO A 120 1.17 -8.52 -12.84
C PRO A 120 1.52 -8.15 -14.31
N ALA A 121 2.80 -7.99 -14.64
CA ALA A 121 3.30 -7.66 -15.97
C ALA A 121 3.73 -8.87 -16.81
N GLU A 122 3.69 -10.10 -16.29
CA GLU A 122 4.18 -11.30 -17.01
C GLU A 122 3.09 -12.35 -17.30
N GLU A 123 1.85 -11.94 -17.56
CA GLU A 123 0.83 -12.84 -18.13
C GLU A 123 0.22 -12.28 -19.43
N GLU A 124 1.04 -11.62 -20.27
CA GLU A 124 0.74 -11.41 -21.69
C GLU A 124 2.00 -11.60 -22.55
N ALA A 125 2.57 -12.80 -22.56
CA ALA A 125 3.37 -13.27 -23.69
C ALA A 125 3.66 -14.76 -23.54
N GLU A 126 2.79 -15.62 -24.06
CA GLU A 126 3.27 -16.84 -24.71
C GLU A 126 2.53 -17.05 -26.06
N PRO A 127 3.25 -17.58 -27.07
CA PRO A 127 3.02 -17.36 -28.51
C PRO A 127 1.90 -18.18 -29.17
#